data_AF-A0A959ISI8-F1
#
_entry.id   AF-A0A959ISI8-F1
#
_cell.length_a   1.000
_cell.length_b   1.000
_cell.length_c   1.000
_cell.angle_alpha   90.00
_cell.angle_beta   90.00
_cell.angle_gamma   90.00
#
_symmetry.space_group_name_H-M   'P 1'
#
loop_
_entity.id
_entity.type
_entity.pdbx_description
1 polymer ?
#
loop_
_entity_poly.entity_id
_entity_poly.type
_entity_poly.pdbx_seq_one_letter_code
_entity_poly.pdbx_strand_id
1 'polypeptide(L)'
;MQTLTQSLVLALFLFLVPNREQQPLSSPEQTPPVTTTCPDTFLELIGDTGVNEEAGNAIVATPDGGYIIGGTTGVAGFLSYYDSNNTLVWSRSLEVEAGINSVNWIGLDSNGKIIGVGRSAAGTSQGLAYVFRYDYIGDNLDWIRKINGQLRSRFEHIIESPSTGNYVVFGHLASASQNDPPYRGLAMELDSGNGAIIWQKEYNLGHRNVLHRGLFYNGQIYIAGYM
;
A
#
# COMPACT_ATOMS: atom_id res chain seq x y z
N MET A 1 -20.48 -29.01 -6.36
CA MET A 1 -19.57 -28.26 -7.25
C MET A 1 -19.86 -26.79 -7.03
N GLN A 2 -19.06 -26.13 -6.20
CA GLN A 2 -19.14 -24.68 -6.02
C GLN A 2 -18.33 -24.03 -7.14
N THR A 3 -19.02 -23.29 -8.00
CA THR A 3 -18.43 -22.39 -8.97
C THR A 3 -17.76 -21.24 -8.21
N LEU A 4 -16.43 -21.16 -8.30
CA LEU A 4 -15.66 -20.00 -7.87
C LEU A 4 -15.92 -18.87 -8.89
N THR A 5 -16.77 -17.92 -8.53
CA THR A 5 -16.95 -16.67 -9.26
C THR A 5 -15.77 -15.75 -8.94
N GLN A 6 -14.94 -15.46 -9.95
CA GLN A 6 -13.90 -14.42 -9.88
C GLN A 6 -14.56 -13.04 -9.96
N SER A 7 -13.89 -12.05 -9.37
CA SER A 7 -14.45 -10.76 -8.95
C SER A 7 -13.48 -9.63 -9.38
N LEU A 8 -13.97 -8.46 -9.85
CA LEU A 8 -13.23 -7.33 -10.46
C LEU A 8 -12.34 -6.57 -9.47
N VAL A 9 -11.41 -5.75 -9.99
CA VAL A 9 -10.78 -4.67 -9.24
C VAL A 9 -10.46 -3.50 -10.19
N LEU A 10 -11.21 -2.39 -10.14
CA LEU A 10 -10.85 -1.22 -10.96
C LEU A 10 -9.59 -0.54 -10.40
N ALA A 11 -8.49 -0.61 -11.14
CA ALA A 11 -7.22 0.02 -10.78
C ALA A 11 -6.53 0.57 -12.04
N LEU A 12 -6.45 1.89 -12.18
CA LEU A 12 -5.78 2.54 -13.32
C LEU A 12 -4.31 2.80 -12.95
N PHE A 13 -3.38 2.08 -13.57
CA PHE A 13 -1.95 2.24 -13.31
C PHE A 13 -1.17 2.56 -14.60
N LEU A 14 -0.32 3.58 -14.53
CA LEU A 14 0.59 4.00 -15.60
C LEU A 14 2.02 3.61 -15.18
N PHE A 15 2.67 2.71 -15.91
CA PHE A 15 4.02 2.24 -15.58
C PHE A 15 5.11 2.92 -16.40
N LEU A 16 6.23 3.27 -15.75
CA LEU A 16 7.51 3.65 -16.36
C LEU A 16 8.62 2.84 -15.69
N VAL A 17 9.28 1.94 -16.41
CA VAL A 17 10.43 1.16 -15.91
C VAL A 17 11.70 1.63 -16.61
N PRO A 18 12.66 2.27 -15.93
CA PRO A 18 13.95 2.63 -16.53
C PRO A 18 15.00 1.54 -16.28
N ASN A 19 15.71 1.10 -17.33
CA ASN A 19 16.83 0.17 -17.18
C ASN A 19 18.15 0.93 -16.91
N ARG A 20 18.97 0.42 -15.96
CA ARG A 20 20.29 0.96 -15.57
C ARG A 20 21.39 0.32 -16.41
N GLU A 21 22.34 1.13 -16.90
CA GLU A 21 23.77 0.79 -16.90
C GLU A 21 24.68 2.03 -16.98
N GLN A 22 25.93 1.87 -16.54
CA GLN A 22 26.86 2.89 -16.01
C GLN A 22 27.74 3.59 -17.08
N GLN A 23 28.20 4.82 -16.73
CA GLN A 23 29.16 5.70 -17.43
C GLN A 23 30.62 5.17 -17.49
N PRO A 24 31.64 5.87 -18.07
CA PRO A 24 31.77 6.61 -19.36
C PRO A 24 33.12 6.30 -20.10
N LEU A 25 33.38 6.79 -21.34
CA LEU A 25 34.66 7.46 -21.79
C LEU A 25 34.83 7.66 -23.34
N SER A 26 35.16 8.91 -23.69
CA SER A 26 36.01 9.46 -24.79
C SER A 26 35.72 9.27 -26.31
N SER A 27 35.66 10.44 -27.00
CA SER A 27 36.00 10.75 -28.42
C SER A 27 34.94 10.46 -29.50
N PRO A 28 34.84 11.27 -30.59
CA PRO A 28 33.57 11.58 -31.23
C PRO A 28 33.26 10.74 -32.47
N GLU A 29 32.01 10.88 -32.91
CA GLU A 29 31.50 10.61 -34.27
C GLU A 29 30.96 9.20 -34.55
N GLN A 30 29.69 9.01 -34.16
CA GLN A 30 28.57 8.77 -35.07
C GLN A 30 27.30 8.94 -34.22
N THR A 31 26.41 9.88 -34.56
CA THR A 31 25.09 9.92 -33.90
C THR A 31 24.35 8.65 -34.27
N PRO A 32 24.13 7.69 -33.34
CA PRO A 32 23.33 6.53 -33.65
C PRO A 32 21.90 7.01 -33.96
N PRO A 33 21.16 6.30 -34.82
CA PRO A 33 19.76 6.62 -35.03
C PRO A 33 19.07 6.58 -33.67
N VAL A 34 18.45 7.69 -33.28
CA VAL A 34 17.64 7.75 -32.07
C VAL A 34 16.40 6.91 -32.35
N THR A 35 16.50 5.59 -32.15
CA THR A 35 15.35 4.71 -32.04
C THR A 35 14.80 4.85 -30.63
N THR A 36 14.26 6.04 -30.30
CA THR A 36 13.35 6.19 -29.18
C THR A 36 12.02 5.59 -29.58
N THR A 37 11.97 4.26 -29.65
CA THR A 37 10.71 3.56 -29.43
C THR A 37 10.46 3.71 -27.93
N CYS A 38 9.48 4.52 -27.55
CA CYS A 38 8.91 4.40 -26.21
C CYS A 38 8.62 2.91 -26.00
N PRO A 39 9.03 2.30 -24.87
CA PRO A 39 8.62 0.94 -24.58
C PRO A 39 7.10 0.86 -24.69
N ASP A 40 6.59 -0.21 -25.28
CA ASP A 40 5.16 -0.42 -25.46
C ASP A 40 4.46 -0.26 -24.11
N THR A 41 3.65 0.79 -23.98
CA THR A 41 2.79 1.00 -22.83
C THR A 41 1.48 0.27 -23.07
N PHE A 42 0.97 -0.44 -22.07
CA PHE A 42 -0.36 -1.05 -22.14
C PHE A 42 -1.31 -0.38 -21.13
N LEU A 43 -2.60 -0.48 -21.45
CA LEU A 43 -3.69 -0.22 -20.51
C LEU A 43 -4.44 -1.53 -20.36
N GLU A 44 -4.54 -2.00 -19.13
CA GLU A 44 -5.37 -3.15 -18.79
C GLU A 44 -6.44 -2.77 -17.79
N LEU A 45 -7.62 -3.34 -17.99
CA LEU A 45 -8.70 -3.31 -17.03
C LEU A 45 -8.79 -4.67 -16.35
N ILE A 46 -8.58 -4.71 -15.04
CA ILE A 46 -8.55 -5.95 -14.28
C ILE A 46 -9.91 -6.16 -13.59
N GLY A 47 -10.71 -7.12 -14.10
CA GLY A 47 -11.95 -7.58 -13.46
C GLY A 47 -13.29 -7.54 -14.24
N ASP A 48 -14.44 -7.69 -13.55
CA ASP A 48 -15.83 -7.61 -14.03
C ASP A 48 -16.65 -6.29 -13.76
N THR A 49 -17.10 -5.62 -14.82
CA THR A 49 -17.98 -4.42 -14.78
C THR A 49 -19.37 -4.57 -14.14
N GLY A 50 -19.80 -5.80 -13.77
CA GLY A 50 -21.12 -6.09 -13.21
C GLY A 50 -21.24 -6.04 -11.68
N VAL A 51 -20.14 -5.84 -10.95
CA VAL A 51 -20.09 -5.88 -9.47
C VAL A 51 -19.77 -4.51 -8.89
N ASN A 52 -20.60 -4.03 -7.95
CA ASN A 52 -20.60 -2.63 -7.50
C ASN A 52 -19.62 -2.31 -6.35
N GLU A 53 -18.67 -3.20 -6.01
CA GLU A 53 -17.95 -3.11 -4.73
C GLU A 53 -16.46 -3.45 -4.85
N GLU A 54 -15.84 -3.08 -5.97
CA GLU A 54 -14.47 -3.48 -6.32
C GLU A 54 -13.59 -2.30 -6.69
N ALA A 55 -12.46 -2.17 -5.98
CA ALA A 55 -11.55 -1.05 -6.16
C ALA A 55 -10.10 -1.46 -5.87
N GLY A 56 -9.18 -1.14 -6.78
CA GLY A 56 -7.74 -1.33 -6.60
C GLY A 56 -7.11 -0.03 -6.15
N ASN A 57 -6.84 0.07 -4.86
CA ASN A 57 -6.34 1.29 -4.25
C ASN A 57 -4.81 1.39 -4.30
N ALA A 58 -4.13 0.25 -4.45
CA ALA A 58 -2.68 0.18 -4.36
C ALA A 58 -2.10 -0.83 -5.33
N ILE A 59 -0.89 -0.54 -5.81
CA ILE A 59 -0.09 -1.47 -6.62
C ILE A 59 1.38 -1.35 -6.22
N VAL A 60 2.10 -2.46 -6.34
CA VAL A 60 3.55 -2.47 -6.25
C VAL A 60 4.12 -3.45 -7.27
N ALA A 61 5.17 -3.05 -7.99
CA ALA A 61 5.90 -3.95 -8.87
C ALA A 61 6.73 -4.94 -8.05
N THR A 62 6.84 -6.18 -8.52
CA THR A 62 7.65 -7.21 -7.88
C THR A 62 9.00 -7.36 -8.60
N PRO A 63 10.07 -7.79 -7.91
CA PRO A 63 11.41 -7.93 -8.52
C PRO A 63 11.50 -8.92 -9.70
N ASP A 64 10.56 -9.86 -9.78
CA ASP A 64 10.41 -10.83 -10.86
C ASP A 64 9.70 -10.26 -12.11
N GLY A 65 9.36 -8.97 -12.11
CA GLY A 65 8.72 -8.29 -13.23
C GLY A 65 7.19 -8.35 -13.22
N GLY A 66 6.59 -9.00 -12.21
CA GLY A 66 5.15 -8.96 -11.97
C GLY A 66 4.70 -7.72 -11.19
N TYR A 67 3.48 -7.78 -10.66
CA TYR A 67 2.94 -6.76 -9.76
C TYR A 67 1.88 -7.33 -8.82
N ILE A 68 1.70 -6.65 -7.69
CA ILE A 68 0.67 -6.97 -6.70
C ILE A 68 -0.29 -5.81 -6.61
N ILE A 69 -1.59 -6.10 -6.63
CA ILE A 69 -2.67 -5.13 -6.42
C ILE A 69 -3.27 -5.36 -5.04
N GLY A 70 -3.55 -4.27 -4.32
CA GLY A 70 -4.32 -4.28 -3.09
C GLY A 70 -5.56 -3.39 -3.19
N GLY A 71 -6.65 -3.79 -2.55
CA GLY A 71 -7.87 -3.00 -2.55
C GLY A 71 -9.04 -3.61 -1.78
N THR A 72 -10.23 -3.48 -2.34
CA THR A 72 -11.49 -4.05 -1.82
C THR A 72 -12.19 -4.89 -2.89
N THR A 73 -12.77 -6.02 -2.49
CA THR A 73 -13.72 -6.84 -3.27
C THR A 73 -14.91 -7.21 -2.39
N GLY A 74 -16.08 -6.71 -2.74
CA GLY A 74 -17.26 -6.80 -1.89
C GLY A 74 -17.01 -6.08 -0.55
N VAL A 75 -17.07 -6.86 0.54
CA VAL A 75 -16.77 -6.37 1.90
C VAL A 75 -15.35 -6.74 2.37
N ALA A 76 -14.57 -7.48 1.57
CA ALA A 76 -13.24 -7.90 1.95
C ALA A 76 -12.16 -6.95 1.40
N GLY A 77 -11.08 -6.77 2.15
CA GLY A 77 -9.85 -6.27 1.55
C GLY A 77 -9.29 -7.39 0.68
N PHE A 78 -8.49 -7.09 -0.33
CA PHE A 78 -7.80 -8.15 -1.08
C PHE A 78 -6.37 -7.79 -1.44
N LEU A 79 -5.61 -8.83 -1.78
CA LEU A 79 -4.35 -8.79 -2.50
C LEU A 79 -4.45 -9.70 -3.72
N SER A 80 -3.85 -9.32 -4.85
CA SER A 80 -3.74 -10.18 -6.02
C SER A 80 -2.38 -10.01 -6.66
N TYR A 81 -1.74 -11.11 -7.03
CA TYR A 81 -0.42 -11.14 -7.65
C TYR A 81 -0.54 -11.58 -9.11
N TYR A 82 0.09 -10.81 -9.98
CA TYR A 82 0.19 -11.05 -11.42
C TYR A 82 1.66 -11.22 -11.78
N ASP A 83 1.96 -12.21 -12.62
CA ASP A 83 3.32 -12.44 -13.09
C ASP A 83 3.75 -11.43 -14.16
N SER A 84 4.99 -11.55 -14.64
CA SER A 84 5.54 -10.67 -15.70
C SER A 84 4.85 -10.81 -17.05
N ASN A 85 4.05 -11.87 -17.25
CA ASN A 85 3.23 -12.08 -18.44
C ASN A 85 1.79 -11.63 -18.21
N ASN A 86 1.55 -10.88 -17.13
CA ASN A 86 0.25 -10.33 -16.80
C ASN A 86 -0.82 -11.40 -16.54
N THR A 87 -0.40 -12.56 -16.02
CA THR A 87 -1.28 -13.66 -15.65
C THR A 87 -1.53 -13.64 -14.14
N LEU A 88 -2.80 -13.70 -13.73
CA LEU A 88 -3.18 -13.83 -12.32
C LEU A 88 -2.62 -15.13 -11.75
N VAL A 89 -1.70 -15.01 -10.78
CA VAL A 89 -1.12 -16.15 -10.07
C VAL A 89 -2.02 -16.54 -8.90
N TRP A 90 -2.43 -15.57 -8.09
CA TRP A 90 -3.35 -15.78 -6.97
C TRP A 90 -4.09 -14.51 -6.56
N SER A 91 -5.21 -14.69 -5.85
CA SER A 91 -5.95 -13.62 -5.16
C SER A 91 -6.33 -14.06 -3.74
N ARG A 92 -6.23 -13.15 -2.78
CA ARG A 92 -6.44 -13.41 -1.35
C ARG A 92 -7.33 -12.33 -0.73
N SER A 93 -8.33 -12.76 0.01
CA SER A 93 -9.12 -11.86 0.86
C SER A 93 -8.43 -11.62 2.20
N LEU A 94 -8.42 -10.37 2.63
CA LEU A 94 -7.98 -9.92 3.96
C LEU A 94 -9.20 -9.46 4.76
N GLU A 95 -9.70 -10.36 5.59
CA GLU A 95 -10.83 -10.13 6.49
C GLU A 95 -10.32 -9.91 7.91
N VAL A 96 -10.05 -8.65 8.24
CA VAL A 96 -9.43 -8.29 9.54
C VAL A 96 -10.46 -8.25 10.66
N GLU A 97 -11.69 -7.85 10.32
CA GLU A 97 -12.85 -7.87 11.19
C GLU A 97 -14.13 -7.99 10.33
N ALA A 98 -15.25 -8.34 10.96
CA ALA A 98 -16.56 -8.31 10.32
C ALA A 98 -16.84 -6.90 9.79
N GLY A 99 -17.39 -6.79 8.57
CA GLY A 99 -17.69 -5.52 7.91
C GLY A 99 -16.80 -5.26 6.69
N ILE A 100 -16.74 -4.00 6.25
CA ILE A 100 -16.04 -3.61 5.03
C ILE A 100 -14.55 -3.46 5.33
N ASN A 101 -13.71 -4.20 4.61
CA ASN A 101 -12.27 -4.16 4.71
C ASN A 101 -11.69 -3.60 3.40
N SER A 102 -10.63 -2.81 3.50
CA SER A 102 -9.91 -2.27 2.35
C SER A 102 -8.41 -2.29 2.62
N VAL A 103 -7.63 -2.62 1.60
CA VAL A 103 -6.20 -2.31 1.56
C VAL A 103 -6.06 -0.95 0.91
N ASN A 104 -5.37 -0.02 1.57
CA ASN A 104 -5.23 1.36 1.11
C ASN A 104 -3.89 1.62 0.43
N TRP A 105 -2.83 0.98 0.92
CA TRP A 105 -1.48 1.13 0.40
C TRP A 105 -0.67 -0.13 0.65
N ILE A 106 0.20 -0.48 -0.30
CA ILE A 106 1.17 -1.58 -0.20
C ILE A 106 2.52 -1.14 -0.74
N GLY A 107 3.57 -1.78 -0.23
CA GLY A 107 4.94 -1.69 -0.72
C GLY A 107 5.68 -2.99 -0.41
N LEU A 108 6.93 -3.08 -0.86
CA LEU A 108 7.82 -4.18 -0.49
C LEU A 108 8.83 -3.70 0.56
N ASP A 109 9.12 -4.55 1.53
CA ASP A 109 10.25 -4.36 2.43
C ASP A 109 11.56 -4.89 1.81
N SER A 110 12.68 -4.66 2.51
CA SER A 110 14.02 -5.10 2.10
C SER A 110 14.17 -6.61 1.96
N ASN A 111 13.27 -7.41 2.54
CA ASN A 111 13.21 -8.86 2.39
C ASN A 111 12.27 -9.31 1.25
N GLY A 112 11.73 -8.37 0.48
CA GLY A 112 10.79 -8.63 -0.61
C GLY A 112 9.40 -9.06 -0.12
N LYS A 113 9.04 -8.86 1.15
CA LYS A 113 7.69 -9.14 1.65
C LYS A 113 6.81 -7.91 1.43
N ILE A 114 5.52 -8.12 1.22
CA ILE A 114 4.56 -7.03 1.19
C ILE A 114 4.44 -6.46 2.60
N ILE A 115 4.52 -5.14 2.71
CA ILE A 115 4.03 -4.38 3.86
C ILE A 115 2.86 -3.53 3.40
N GLY A 116 1.83 -3.42 4.24
CA GLY A 116 0.66 -2.67 3.84
C GLY A 116 -0.15 -2.15 5.00
N VAL A 117 -1.03 -1.23 4.64
CA VAL A 117 -1.99 -0.60 5.54
C VAL A 117 -3.39 -0.68 4.95
N GLY A 118 -4.37 -0.76 5.83
CA GLY A 118 -5.76 -0.80 5.42
C GLY A 118 -6.71 -0.31 6.49
N ARG A 119 -7.99 -0.39 6.16
CA ARG A 119 -9.10 -0.03 7.04
C ARG A 119 -10.07 -1.20 7.13
N SER A 120 -10.57 -1.43 8.33
CA SER A 120 -11.71 -2.29 8.59
C SER A 120 -12.84 -1.46 9.18
N ALA A 121 -14.05 -1.56 8.65
CA ALA A 121 -15.23 -0.82 9.09
C ALA A 121 -16.33 -1.82 9.48
N ALA A 122 -16.40 -2.13 10.77
CA ALA A 122 -17.39 -3.04 11.32
C ALA A 122 -18.77 -2.37 11.43
N GLY A 123 -19.52 -2.34 10.31
CA GLY A 123 -20.95 -1.98 10.24
C GLY A 123 -21.34 -0.60 10.76
N THR A 124 -20.38 0.21 11.20
CA THR A 124 -20.54 1.52 11.78
C THR A 124 -19.53 2.46 11.12
N SER A 125 -19.80 3.77 11.15
CA SER A 125 -18.92 4.80 10.58
C SER A 125 -17.55 4.92 11.28
N GLN A 126 -17.14 3.93 12.06
CA GLN A 126 -16.00 3.91 12.96
C GLN A 126 -14.99 2.87 12.44
N GLY A 127 -14.19 3.26 11.45
CA GLY A 127 -13.15 2.38 10.92
C GLY A 127 -12.00 2.17 11.90
N LEU A 128 -11.54 0.92 12.02
CA LEU A 128 -10.24 0.54 12.58
C LEU A 128 -9.20 0.59 11.47
N ALA A 129 -8.00 1.06 11.79
CA ALA A 129 -6.86 0.94 10.90
C ALA A 129 -6.10 -0.35 11.22
N TYR A 130 -5.56 -0.99 10.19
CA TYR A 130 -4.68 -2.14 10.37
C TYR A 130 -3.43 -2.01 9.51
N VAL A 131 -2.41 -2.73 9.94
CA VAL A 131 -1.11 -2.87 9.28
C VAL A 131 -0.85 -4.37 9.12
N PHE A 132 -0.19 -4.77 8.06
CA PHE A 132 0.13 -6.16 7.81
C PHE A 132 1.46 -6.33 7.11
N ARG A 133 1.99 -7.54 7.22
CA ARG A 133 3.10 -8.04 6.43
C ARG A 133 2.73 -9.38 5.82
N TYR A 134 3.02 -9.57 4.54
CA TYR A 134 2.60 -10.74 3.78
C TYR A 134 3.72 -11.26 2.88
N ASP A 135 3.98 -12.56 2.96
CA ASP A 135 4.88 -13.29 2.08
C ASP A 135 4.18 -13.67 0.77
N TYR A 136 4.38 -12.86 -0.27
CA TYR A 136 3.69 -13.05 -1.54
C TYR A 136 4.20 -14.26 -2.35
N ILE A 137 5.45 -14.68 -2.10
CA ILE A 137 6.06 -15.86 -2.74
C ILE A 137 5.65 -17.14 -2.00
N GLY A 138 5.73 -17.11 -0.67
CA GLY A 138 5.32 -18.21 0.19
C GLY A 138 3.81 -18.31 0.39
N ASP A 139 3.04 -17.32 -0.10
CA ASP A 139 1.59 -17.22 0.02
C ASP A 139 1.10 -17.28 1.48
N ASN A 140 1.81 -16.58 2.37
CA ASN A 140 1.57 -16.62 3.80
C ASN A 140 1.45 -15.23 4.43
N LEU A 141 0.49 -15.08 5.35
CA LEU A 141 0.41 -13.89 6.19
C LEU A 141 1.39 -14.03 7.36
N ASP A 142 2.45 -13.22 7.34
CA ASP A 142 3.43 -13.19 8.45
C ASP A 142 2.76 -12.67 9.72
N TRP A 143 2.11 -11.51 9.61
CA TRP A 143 1.33 -10.94 10.69
C TRP A 143 0.37 -9.87 10.19
N ILE A 144 -0.67 -9.64 10.98
CA ILE A 144 -1.58 -8.49 10.87
C ILE A 144 -1.82 -7.91 12.25
N ARG A 145 -1.90 -6.59 12.34
CA ARG A 145 -2.21 -5.88 13.58
C ARG A 145 -3.30 -4.86 13.34
N LYS A 146 -4.35 -4.98 14.14
CA LYS A 146 -5.33 -3.91 14.33
C LYS A 146 -4.73 -2.89 15.28
N ILE A 147 -4.76 -1.63 14.89
CA ILE A 147 -4.36 -0.54 15.76
C ILE A 147 -5.63 0.17 16.21
N ASN A 148 -6.00 -0.10 17.45
CA ASN A 148 -7.22 0.39 18.06
C ASN A 148 -7.05 1.87 18.44
N GLY A 149 -7.46 2.78 17.56
CA GLY A 149 -7.71 4.17 17.92
C GLY A 149 -9.17 4.38 18.31
N GLN A 150 -9.45 5.35 19.18
CA GLN A 150 -10.81 5.79 19.46
C GLN A 150 -11.45 6.36 18.19
N LEU A 151 -12.11 5.49 17.43
CA LEU A 151 -13.00 5.76 16.29
C LEU A 151 -12.32 6.46 15.09
N ARG A 152 -12.48 5.89 13.89
CA ARG A 152 -12.07 6.49 12.58
C ARG A 152 -10.56 6.76 12.43
N SER A 153 -9.72 5.82 12.83
CA SER A 153 -8.30 5.88 12.45
C SER A 153 -8.13 5.44 11.00
N ARG A 154 -7.23 6.08 10.27
CA ARG A 154 -6.85 5.67 8.91
C ARG A 154 -5.36 5.81 8.73
N PHE A 155 -4.74 4.71 8.32
CA PHE A 155 -3.37 4.70 7.85
C PHE A 155 -3.34 4.88 6.35
N GLU A 156 -2.40 5.70 5.90
CA GLU A 156 -2.25 6.12 4.52
C GLU A 156 -0.96 5.56 3.90
N HIS A 157 0.07 5.31 4.71
CA HIS A 157 1.37 4.86 4.22
C HIS A 157 2.15 4.11 5.30
N ILE A 158 3.01 3.17 4.87
CA ILE A 158 3.97 2.48 5.72
C ILE A 158 5.30 2.37 4.96
N ILE A 159 6.43 2.58 5.63
CA ILE A 159 7.76 2.45 5.05
C ILE A 159 8.67 1.70 5.99
N GLU A 160 9.66 1.01 5.44
CA GLU A 160 10.74 0.45 6.23
C GLU A 160 11.78 1.52 6.57
N SER A 161 12.20 1.53 7.82
CA SER A 161 13.30 2.35 8.33
C SER A 161 14.63 1.74 7.90
N PRO A 162 15.46 2.45 7.11
CA PRO A 162 16.74 1.91 6.65
C PRO A 162 17.76 1.75 7.79
N SER A 163 17.55 2.40 8.94
CA SER A 163 18.44 2.32 10.09
C SER A 163 18.09 1.20 11.06
N THR A 164 16.80 0.84 11.18
CA THR A 164 16.32 -0.13 12.17
C THR A 164 15.74 -1.40 11.55
N GLY A 165 15.34 -1.37 10.27
CA GLY A 165 14.60 -2.46 9.62
C GLY A 165 13.15 -2.60 10.13
N ASN A 166 12.73 -1.71 11.03
CA ASN A 166 11.35 -1.61 11.52
C ASN A 166 10.48 -0.83 10.54
N TYR A 167 9.17 -0.80 10.79
CA TYR A 167 8.23 -0.09 9.93
C TYR A 167 7.73 1.20 10.56
N VAL A 168 7.70 2.29 9.79
CA VAL A 168 7.07 3.54 10.19
C VAL A 168 5.78 3.75 9.42
N VAL A 169 4.69 3.91 10.16
CA VAL A 169 3.33 4.08 9.65
C VAL A 169 2.90 5.53 9.80
N PHE A 170 2.19 6.05 8.81
CA PHE A 170 1.63 7.40 8.78
C PHE A 170 0.12 7.36 8.58
N GLY A 171 -0.58 8.27 9.24
CA GLY A 171 -2.00 8.45 9.05
C GLY A 171 -2.58 9.48 9.99
N HIS A 172 -3.78 9.20 10.47
CA HIS A 172 -4.46 10.01 11.47
C HIS A 172 -5.33 9.20 12.41
N LEU A 173 -5.54 9.77 13.59
CA LEU A 173 -6.55 9.39 14.55
C LEU A 173 -7.69 10.40 14.46
N ALA A 174 -8.94 9.97 14.42
CA ALA A 174 -10.03 10.90 14.63
C ALA A 174 -10.24 11.19 16.12
N SER A 175 -10.92 12.30 16.42
CA SER A 175 -11.39 12.55 17.77
C SER A 175 -12.66 11.76 18.08
N ALA A 176 -12.78 11.36 19.34
CA ALA A 176 -13.99 10.77 19.91
C ALA A 176 -15.16 11.77 20.02
N SER A 177 -14.91 13.09 19.92
CA SER A 177 -15.93 14.13 20.06
C SER A 177 -16.07 14.99 18.79
N GLN A 178 -17.30 15.45 18.50
CA GLN A 178 -17.57 16.36 17.38
C GLN A 178 -16.96 17.76 17.54
N ASN A 179 -16.44 18.10 18.72
CA ASN A 179 -15.95 19.44 19.08
C ASN A 179 -14.42 19.57 19.11
N ASP A 180 -13.70 18.47 18.92
CA ASP A 180 -12.24 18.45 18.79
C ASP A 180 -11.85 18.57 17.31
N PRO A 181 -10.63 19.03 16.98
CA PRO A 181 -10.16 19.00 15.59
C PRO A 181 -10.29 17.57 15.05
N PRO A 182 -11.06 17.36 13.96
CA PRO A 182 -11.55 16.04 13.59
C PRO A 182 -10.44 15.00 13.41
N TYR A 183 -9.23 15.39 12.96
CA TYR A 183 -8.10 14.48 12.75
C TYR A 183 -6.79 15.00 13.37
N ARG A 184 -6.12 14.14 14.13
CA ARG A 184 -4.76 14.30 14.65
C ARG A 184 -3.82 13.42 13.82
N GLY A 185 -2.75 14.00 13.29
CA GLY A 185 -1.77 13.25 12.51
C GLY A 185 -1.06 12.24 13.39
N LEU A 186 -0.78 11.05 12.89
CA LEU A 186 -0.15 9.97 13.63
C LEU A 186 1.05 9.43 12.85
N ALA A 187 2.20 9.38 13.51
CA ALA A 187 3.34 8.59 13.10
C ALA A 187 3.60 7.49 14.15
N MET A 188 3.97 6.30 13.72
CA MET A 188 4.19 5.15 14.60
C MET A 188 5.31 4.27 14.06
N GLU A 189 6.24 3.83 14.90
CA GLU A 189 7.19 2.76 14.55
C GLU A 189 6.70 1.43 15.12
N LEU A 190 6.83 0.40 14.29
CA LEU A 190 6.42 -0.97 14.54
C LEU A 190 7.62 -1.90 14.40
N ASP A 191 7.74 -2.87 15.30
CA ASP A 191 8.66 -4.00 15.18
C ASP A 191 8.37 -4.76 13.89
N SER A 192 9.38 -5.02 13.06
CA SER A 192 9.15 -5.67 11.76
C SER A 192 8.84 -7.16 11.85
N GLY A 193 9.27 -7.84 12.92
CA GLY A 193 9.06 -9.26 13.12
C GLY A 193 7.63 -9.59 13.55
N ASN A 194 6.98 -8.71 14.32
CA ASN A 194 5.67 -8.99 14.89
C ASN A 194 4.69 -7.81 14.86
N GLY A 195 5.03 -6.66 14.26
CA GLY A 195 4.14 -5.50 14.17
C GLY A 195 3.80 -4.84 15.50
N ALA A 196 4.50 -5.13 16.60
CA ALA A 196 4.27 -4.48 17.89
C ALA A 196 4.67 -3.01 17.83
N ILE A 197 3.90 -2.15 18.51
CA ILE A 197 4.18 -0.72 18.57
C ILE A 197 5.43 -0.48 19.42
N ILE A 198 6.45 0.14 18.81
CA ILE A 198 7.69 0.56 19.49
C ILE A 198 7.51 1.98 20.05
N TRP A 199 7.04 2.90 19.21
CA TRP A 199 6.65 4.23 19.62
C TRP A 199 5.54 4.78 18.75
N GLN A 200 4.84 5.79 19.27
CA GLN A 200 3.88 6.57 18.50
C GLN A 200 3.97 8.05 18.86
N LYS A 201 3.67 8.91 17.90
CA LYS A 201 3.63 10.36 18.08
C LYS A 201 2.46 10.96 17.33
N GLU A 202 1.69 11.76 18.07
CA GLU A 202 0.56 12.52 17.53
C GLU A 202 0.97 13.96 17.19
N TYR A 203 0.34 14.50 16.15
CA TYR A 203 0.54 15.86 15.66
C TYR A 203 -0.80 16.57 15.58
N ASN A 204 -0.95 17.61 16.39
CA ASN A 204 -2.11 18.50 16.38
C ASN A 204 -1.68 19.88 15.87
N LEU A 205 -1.65 20.03 14.54
CA LEU A 205 -1.12 21.22 13.86
C LEU A 205 -2.23 22.11 13.27
N GLY A 206 -3.50 21.81 13.56
CA GLY A 206 -4.64 22.47 12.94
C GLY A 206 -5.95 21.69 13.05
N HIS A 207 -6.96 22.09 12.29
CA HIS A 207 -8.30 21.52 12.34
C HIS A 207 -8.33 20.08 11.78
N ARG A 208 -7.57 19.77 10.73
CA ARG A 208 -7.58 18.43 10.13
C ARG A 208 -6.20 17.97 9.68
N ASN A 209 -5.51 17.24 10.54
CA ASN A 209 -4.15 16.79 10.30
C ASN A 209 -4.12 15.35 9.77
N VAL A 210 -3.67 15.17 8.54
CA VAL A 210 -3.46 13.84 7.95
C VAL A 210 -2.05 13.73 7.41
N LEU A 211 -1.29 12.75 7.93
CA LEU A 211 0.02 12.39 7.41
C LEU A 211 -0.18 11.36 6.29
N HIS A 212 -0.02 11.78 5.04
CA HIS A 212 -0.39 10.96 3.88
C HIS A 212 0.75 10.06 3.39
N ARG A 213 1.96 10.61 3.29
CA ARG A 213 3.11 9.88 2.74
C ARG A 213 4.37 10.29 3.46
N GLY A 214 5.22 9.31 3.76
CA GLY A 214 6.53 9.55 4.35
C GLY A 214 7.65 8.95 3.50
N LEU A 215 8.84 9.53 3.59
CA LEU A 215 10.07 8.94 3.04
C LEU A 215 11.24 9.19 4.00
N PHE A 216 12.15 8.23 4.05
CA PHE A 216 13.43 8.41 4.71
C PHE A 216 14.44 9.01 3.73
N TYR A 217 15.13 10.07 4.14
CA TYR A 217 16.23 10.66 3.38
C TYR A 217 17.23 11.30 4.33
N ASN A 218 18.53 10.98 4.17
CA ASN A 218 19.63 11.52 5.00
C ASN A 218 19.37 11.44 6.51
N GLY A 219 18.88 10.29 6.98
CA GLY A 219 18.62 10.05 8.41
C GLY A 219 17.40 10.78 8.99
N GLN A 220 16.58 11.40 8.14
CA GLN A 220 15.37 12.13 8.53
C GLN A 220 14.14 11.53 7.85
N ILE A 221 12.98 11.73 8.47
CA ILE A 221 11.68 11.39 7.90
C ILE A 221 11.04 12.67 7.36
N TYR A 222 10.76 12.69 6.07
CA TYR A 222 9.99 13.76 5.42
C TYR A 222 8.56 13.27 5.22
N ILE A 223 7.58 14.08 5.63
CA ILE A 223 6.17 13.69 5.61
C ILE A 223 5.38 14.75 4.85
N ALA A 224 4.58 14.31 3.89
CA ALA A 224 3.60 15.12 3.20
C ALA A 224 2.19 14.83 3.74
N GLY A 225 1.37 15.87 3.85
CA GLY A 225 0.05 15.82 4.45
C GLY A 225 -0.72 17.12 4.25
N TYR A 226 -1.92 17.20 4.84
CA TYR A 226 -2.70 18.45 4.92
C TYR A 226 -3.14 18.72 6.36
N MET A 227 -3.46 19.98 6.63
CA MET A 227 -3.83 20.55 7.94
C MET A 227 -5.14 21.33 7.85
#